data_AF-A0A1Y2WH70-F1
#
_entry.id   AF-A0A1Y2WH70-F1
#
_cell.length_a   1.000
_cell.length_b   1.000
_cell.length_c   1.000
_cell.angle_alpha   90.00
_cell.angle_beta   90.00
_cell.angle_gamma   90.00
#
_symmetry.space_group_name_H-M   'P 1'
#
loop_
_entity.id
_entity.type
_entity.pdbx_description
1 polymer ?
#
loop_
_entity_poly.entity_id
_entity_poly.type
_entity_poly.pdbx_seq_one_letter_code
_entity_poly.pdbx_strand_id
1 'polypeptide(L)'
;MSSLAGNTKTGEISKPKDAETQTQAVRILPSSEAQVIRHLHPALLLSLFLIRFNALVADPVKTMTSSIPIVAVIQAVYAVTCLPPAGSQGVKPAKKLRPGEKKKSGSEAVGPNIAVTTLVALILSVIATLGLHVILVLFGAPFLTHVSHTLLCSAHLAVLGLFPLFYTRGVSSKDWLEILSAAAPSDEAFGGLVGACLGAWLGAVPIPLDWDREWQKWPVTILCGIYAGYLAGKLLGGTIVFGRTFR
;
A
#
# COMPACT_ATOMS: atom_id res chain seq x y z
N MET A 1 -44.07 -55.64 32.16
CA MET A 1 -44.11 -54.59 31.13
C MET A 1 -43.27 -53.41 31.61
N SER A 2 -42.02 -53.31 31.18
CA SER A 2 -41.23 -52.07 31.32
C SER A 2 -40.36 -51.97 30.09
N SER A 3 -40.67 -50.98 29.25
CA SER A 3 -40.09 -50.74 27.94
C SER A 3 -38.76 -49.99 28.08
N LEU A 4 -37.72 -50.51 27.43
CA LEU A 4 -36.44 -49.84 27.22
C LEU A 4 -36.62 -48.69 26.23
N ALA A 5 -36.67 -47.45 26.73
CA ALA A 5 -36.54 -46.26 25.89
C ALA A 5 -35.05 -45.92 25.72
N GLY A 6 -34.49 -46.26 24.56
CA GLY A 6 -33.21 -45.77 24.10
C GLY A 6 -33.29 -44.27 23.80
N ASN A 7 -32.48 -43.46 24.47
CA ASN A 7 -32.38 -42.03 24.20
C ASN A 7 -31.18 -41.79 23.28
N THR A 8 -31.47 -41.68 21.99
CA THR A 8 -30.51 -41.32 20.93
C THR A 8 -30.08 -39.87 21.14
N LYS A 9 -28.85 -39.66 21.61
CA LYS A 9 -28.23 -38.32 21.60
C LYS A 9 -27.87 -37.97 20.16
N THR A 10 -28.73 -37.17 19.52
CA THR A 10 -28.45 -36.53 18.24
C THR A 10 -27.23 -35.64 18.43
N GLY A 11 -26.13 -36.01 17.78
CA GLY A 11 -24.93 -35.18 17.70
C GLY A 11 -25.28 -33.87 17.03
N GLU A 12 -25.13 -32.78 17.78
CA GLU A 12 -25.17 -31.43 17.24
C GLU A 12 -23.98 -31.31 16.28
N ILE A 13 -24.28 -31.35 14.98
CA ILE A 13 -23.31 -31.07 13.92
C ILE A 13 -22.89 -29.61 14.12
N SER A 14 -21.72 -29.42 14.72
CA SER A 14 -21.04 -28.14 14.78
C SER A 14 -20.88 -27.62 13.35
N LYS A 15 -21.69 -26.64 12.97
CA LYS A 15 -21.44 -25.84 11.76
C LYS A 15 -19.98 -25.38 11.80
N PRO A 16 -19.22 -25.49 10.71
CA PRO A 16 -17.90 -24.87 10.65
C PRO A 16 -18.08 -23.37 10.95
N LYS A 17 -17.41 -22.90 12.00
CA LYS A 17 -17.20 -21.47 12.20
C LYS A 17 -16.27 -21.00 11.09
N ASP A 18 -16.84 -20.70 9.93
CA ASP A 18 -16.28 -19.70 9.03
C ASP A 18 -16.46 -18.34 9.69
N ALA A 19 -15.83 -18.16 10.86
CA ALA A 19 -15.58 -16.84 11.40
C ALA A 19 -14.46 -16.27 10.53
N GLU A 20 -14.85 -15.74 9.36
CA GLU A 20 -13.99 -15.00 8.46
C GLU A 20 -13.25 -13.94 9.28
N THR A 21 -12.00 -14.23 9.64
CA THR A 21 -11.20 -13.34 10.49
C THR A 21 -10.93 -12.08 9.67
N GLN A 22 -11.62 -10.98 9.97
CA GLN A 22 -11.50 -9.69 9.28
C GLN A 22 -10.03 -9.29 9.14
N THR A 23 -9.67 -8.69 8.00
CA THR A 23 -8.30 -8.23 7.79
C THR A 23 -7.95 -7.18 8.85
N GLN A 24 -6.73 -7.25 9.37
CA GLN A 24 -6.25 -6.35 10.42
C GLN A 24 -5.49 -5.17 9.83
N ALA A 25 -5.52 -4.02 10.52
CA ALA A 25 -4.72 -2.87 10.14
C ALA A 25 -3.22 -3.18 10.25
N VAL A 26 -2.45 -2.85 9.22
CA VAL A 26 -1.00 -3.05 9.23
C VAL A 26 -0.37 -2.10 10.24
N ARG A 27 0.24 -2.66 11.29
CA ARG A 27 1.00 -1.89 12.29
C ARG A 27 2.44 -1.69 11.84
N ILE A 28 2.97 -0.49 12.07
CA ILE A 28 4.40 -0.20 11.90
C ILE A 28 5.21 -1.00 12.92
N LEU A 29 6.37 -1.51 12.50
CA LEU A 29 7.29 -2.23 13.38
C LEU A 29 7.74 -1.35 14.57
N PRO A 30 7.86 -1.91 15.79
CA PRO A 30 8.15 -1.13 16.99
C PRO A 30 9.65 -0.79 17.15
N SER A 31 10.51 -1.13 16.19
CA SER A 31 11.95 -0.83 16.28
C SER A 31 12.20 0.68 16.20
N SER A 32 13.25 1.15 16.89
CA SER A 32 13.63 2.57 16.88
C SER A 32 13.89 3.08 15.46
N GLU A 33 14.53 2.25 14.63
CA GLU A 33 14.80 2.56 13.23
C GLU A 33 13.52 2.74 12.42
N ALA A 34 12.53 1.84 12.60
CA ALA A 34 11.23 1.95 11.92
C ALA A 34 10.49 3.25 12.29
N GLN A 35 10.54 3.66 13.57
CA GLN A 35 9.89 4.91 13.99
C GLN A 35 10.55 6.15 13.39
N VAL A 36 11.88 6.18 13.30
CA VAL A 36 12.60 7.29 12.65
C VAL A 36 12.28 7.32 11.15
N ILE A 37 12.37 6.18 10.47
CA ILE A 37 12.15 6.09 9.01
C ILE A 37 10.70 6.41 8.65
N ARG A 38 9.73 6.00 9.48
CA ARG A 38 8.30 6.33 9.30
C ARG A 38 8.05 7.83 9.13
N HIS A 39 8.75 8.66 9.89
CA HIS A 39 8.64 10.12 9.85
C HIS A 39 9.55 10.76 8.80
N LEU A 40 10.73 10.19 8.56
CA LEU A 40 11.67 10.68 7.55
C LEU A 40 11.16 10.44 6.13
N HIS A 41 10.50 9.30 5.88
CA HIS A 41 9.98 8.90 4.58
C HIS A 41 9.10 9.94 3.88
N PRO A 42 8.01 10.48 4.49
CA PRO A 42 7.21 11.51 3.86
C PRO A 42 7.98 12.80 3.60
N ALA A 43 8.91 13.18 4.48
CA ALA A 43 9.77 14.34 4.28
C ALA A 43 10.70 14.15 3.07
N LEU A 44 11.33 12.98 2.93
CA LEU A 44 12.20 12.66 1.79
C LEU A 44 11.44 12.70 0.45
N LEU A 45 10.24 12.13 0.39
CA LEU A 45 9.40 12.16 -0.81
C LEU A 45 8.99 13.58 -1.16
N LEU A 46 8.58 14.38 -0.17
CA LEU A 46 8.20 15.78 -0.38
C LEU A 46 9.41 16.60 -0.86
N SER A 47 10.55 16.49 -0.20
CA SER A 47 11.77 17.19 -0.59
C SER A 47 12.23 16.81 -2.00
N LEU A 48 12.22 15.52 -2.34
CA LEU A 48 12.54 15.06 -3.69
C LEU A 48 11.61 15.69 -4.72
N PHE A 49 10.29 15.66 -4.47
CA PHE A 49 9.29 16.22 -5.37
C PHE A 49 9.48 17.72 -5.57
N LEU A 50 9.65 18.48 -4.49
CA LEU A 50 9.83 19.93 -4.53
C LEU A 50 11.12 20.33 -5.25
N ILE A 51 12.24 19.63 -5.00
CA ILE A 51 13.52 19.89 -5.67
C ILE A 51 13.42 19.61 -7.18
N ARG A 52 12.65 18.60 -7.57
CA ARG A 52 12.48 18.20 -8.97
C ARG A 52 11.34 18.93 -9.67
N PHE A 53 10.55 19.75 -8.98
CA PHE A 53 9.32 20.34 -9.52
C PHE A 53 9.57 21.19 -10.77
N ASN A 54 10.55 22.09 -10.76
CA ASN A 54 10.86 22.92 -11.93
C ASN A 54 11.33 22.06 -13.12
N ALA A 55 12.09 21.00 -12.87
CA ALA A 55 12.48 20.06 -13.91
C ALA A 55 11.29 19.24 -14.43
N LEU A 56 10.34 18.89 -13.56
CA LEU A 56 9.11 18.19 -13.92
C LEU A 56 8.23 19.04 -14.84
N VAL A 57 8.15 20.34 -14.58
CA VAL A 57 7.42 21.29 -15.43
C VAL A 57 8.12 21.45 -16.79
N ALA A 58 9.44 21.54 -16.81
CA ALA A 58 10.20 21.75 -18.04
C ALA A 58 10.29 20.52 -18.96
N ASP A 59 10.49 19.33 -18.38
CA ASP A 59 10.59 18.05 -19.10
C ASP A 59 10.01 16.93 -18.23
N PRO A 60 8.69 16.66 -18.34
CA PRO A 60 8.02 15.69 -17.49
C PRO A 60 8.54 14.26 -17.67
N VAL A 61 8.78 13.82 -18.91
CA VAL A 61 9.16 12.43 -19.21
C VAL A 61 10.53 12.11 -18.61
N LYS A 62 11.52 12.96 -18.87
CA LYS A 62 12.88 12.78 -18.34
C LYS A 62 12.90 12.85 -16.81
N THR A 63 12.18 13.80 -16.24
CA THR A 63 12.14 13.99 -14.79
C THR A 63 11.44 12.83 -14.10
N MET A 64 10.30 12.36 -14.61
CA MET A 64 9.62 11.19 -14.05
C MET A 64 10.48 9.93 -14.19
N THR A 65 11.05 9.67 -15.37
CA THR A 65 11.89 8.48 -15.61
C THR A 65 13.08 8.41 -14.65
N SER A 66 13.77 9.54 -14.45
CA SER A 66 14.90 9.61 -13.52
C SER A 66 14.49 9.58 -12.04
N SER A 67 13.26 9.98 -11.70
CA SER A 67 12.77 10.02 -10.32
C SER A 67 12.16 8.70 -9.86
N ILE A 68 11.53 7.92 -10.75
CA ILE A 68 10.93 6.61 -10.44
C ILE A 68 11.89 5.68 -9.67
N PRO A 69 13.14 5.41 -10.11
CA PRO A 69 14.01 4.49 -9.39
C PRO A 69 14.36 5.01 -8.00
N ILE A 70 14.51 6.33 -7.83
CA ILE A 70 14.77 6.95 -6.52
C ILE A 70 13.57 6.76 -5.60
N VAL A 71 12.36 7.01 -6.10
CA VAL A 71 11.11 6.84 -5.36
C VAL A 71 10.89 5.37 -4.99
N ALA A 72 11.18 4.44 -5.90
CA ALA A 72 11.10 3.01 -5.65
C ALA A 72 12.07 2.56 -4.55
N VAL A 73 13.30 3.10 -4.53
CA VAL A 73 14.26 2.84 -3.44
C VAL A 73 13.76 3.40 -2.11
N ILE A 74 13.26 4.64 -2.08
CA ILE A 74 12.69 5.26 -0.88
C ILE A 74 11.52 4.42 -0.35
N GLN A 75 10.64 3.95 -1.23
CA GLN A 75 9.51 3.08 -0.89
C GLN A 75 9.96 1.71 -0.39
N ALA A 76 10.95 1.09 -1.05
CA ALA A 76 11.49 -0.21 -0.63
C ALA A 76 12.16 -0.12 0.75
N VAL A 77 12.94 0.92 1.02
CA VAL A 77 13.55 1.16 2.33
C VAL A 77 12.46 1.32 3.40
N TYR A 78 11.42 2.13 3.13
CA TYR A 78 10.28 2.26 4.03
C TYR A 78 9.58 0.93 4.28
N ALA A 79 9.26 0.16 3.24
CA ALA A 79 8.56 -1.12 3.37
C ALA A 79 9.39 -2.15 4.16
N VAL A 80 10.67 -2.33 3.82
CA VAL A 80 11.55 -3.30 4.48
C VAL A 80 11.77 -2.99 5.96
N THR A 81 11.87 -1.70 6.31
CA THR A 81 12.20 -1.29 7.69
C THR A 81 10.98 -1.06 8.57
N CYS A 82 9.88 -0.54 8.01
CA CYS A 82 8.72 -0.09 8.77
C CYS A 82 7.54 -1.06 8.71
N LEU A 83 7.42 -1.85 7.64
CA LEU A 83 6.23 -2.66 7.39
C LEU A 83 6.50 -4.16 7.61
N PRO A 84 5.51 -4.91 8.15
CA PRO A 84 5.59 -6.36 8.19
C PRO A 84 5.43 -6.93 6.76
N PRO A 85 6.30 -7.86 6.32
CA PRO A 85 6.17 -8.50 5.01
C PRO A 85 4.92 -9.39 4.96
N ALA A 86 4.33 -9.56 3.78
CA ALA A 86 3.18 -10.43 3.56
C ALA A 86 3.44 -11.85 4.08
N GLY A 87 2.45 -12.43 4.75
CA GLY A 87 2.56 -13.74 5.42
C GLY A 87 3.16 -13.70 6.83
N SER A 88 3.65 -12.55 7.31
CA SER A 88 4.14 -12.43 8.71
C SER A 88 3.03 -12.13 9.73
N GLN A 89 1.84 -11.72 9.30
CA GLN A 89 0.75 -11.25 10.18
C GLN A 89 0.03 -12.34 11.01
N GLY A 90 0.52 -13.58 10.99
CA GLY A 90 0.06 -14.66 11.87
C GLY A 90 1.12 -15.18 12.85
N VAL A 91 2.36 -14.71 12.75
CA VAL A 91 3.46 -15.17 13.59
C VAL A 91 3.47 -14.33 14.87
N LYS A 92 3.05 -14.91 16.00
CA LYS A 92 3.18 -14.27 17.31
C LYS A 92 4.64 -13.81 17.48
N PRO A 93 4.91 -12.56 17.92
CA PRO A 93 6.27 -12.13 18.15
C PRO A 93 6.92 -13.12 19.13
N ALA A 94 8.10 -13.62 18.77
CA ALA A 94 8.87 -14.52 19.62
C ALA A 94 8.96 -13.86 21.00
N LYS A 95 8.33 -14.50 21.99
CA LYS A 95 8.31 -14.02 23.37
C LYS A 95 9.78 -13.83 23.77
N LYS A 96 10.17 -12.61 24.17
CA LYS A 96 11.54 -12.35 24.68
C LYS A 96 11.82 -13.42 25.74
N LEU A 97 12.74 -14.34 25.42
CA LEU A 97 13.18 -15.36 26.36
C LEU A 97 13.72 -14.65 27.59
N ARG A 98 13.21 -15.03 28.76
CA ARG A 98 13.75 -14.51 30.03
C ARG A 98 15.20 -14.97 30.15
N PRO A 99 16.11 -14.15 30.71
CA PRO A 99 17.48 -14.56 30.96
C PRO A 99 17.51 -15.91 31.72
N GLY A 100 18.02 -16.97 31.08
CA GLY A 100 18.16 -18.31 31.66
C GLY A 100 17.37 -19.45 30.98
N GLU A 101 16.47 -19.16 30.04
CA GLU A 101 15.69 -20.22 29.37
C GLU A 101 16.44 -20.78 28.14
N LYS A 102 16.85 -22.06 28.18
CA LYS A 102 17.56 -22.72 27.08
C LYS A 102 16.63 -22.88 25.87
N LYS A 103 17.08 -22.40 24.69
CA LYS A 103 16.39 -22.52 23.40
C LYS A 103 16.09 -24.00 23.11
N LYS A 104 14.83 -24.42 23.27
CA LYS A 104 14.36 -25.72 22.77
C LYS A 104 14.35 -25.63 21.24
N SER A 105 15.14 -26.49 20.59
CA SER A 105 15.13 -26.71 19.14
C SER A 105 13.75 -27.22 18.73
N GLY A 106 12.84 -26.29 18.46
CA GLY A 106 11.54 -26.54 17.87
C GLY A 106 11.39 -25.59 16.70
N SER A 107 11.41 -26.15 15.49
CA SER A 107 11.06 -25.54 14.20
C SER A 107 10.97 -24.02 14.22
N GLU A 108 12.07 -23.34 13.88
CA GLU A 108 12.00 -21.93 13.54
C GLU A 108 10.98 -21.79 12.42
N ALA A 109 9.82 -21.21 12.72
CA ALA A 109 8.82 -20.90 11.70
C ALA A 109 9.54 -20.11 10.60
N VAL A 110 9.66 -20.71 9.41
CA VAL A 110 10.32 -20.10 8.26
C VAL A 110 9.55 -18.83 7.94
N GLY A 111 10.07 -17.69 8.40
CA GLY A 111 9.48 -16.39 8.12
C GLY A 111 9.55 -16.11 6.61
N PRO A 112 8.65 -15.26 6.08
CA PRO A 112 8.72 -14.83 4.69
C PRO A 112 10.09 -14.19 4.41
N ASN A 113 10.73 -14.58 3.31
CA ASN A 113 11.99 -13.99 2.90
C ASN A 113 11.75 -12.55 2.43
N ILE A 114 12.22 -11.57 3.20
CA ILE A 114 12.00 -10.14 2.96
C ILE A 114 12.45 -9.71 1.57
N ALA A 115 13.59 -10.22 1.08
CA ALA A 115 14.09 -9.89 -0.25
C ALA A 115 13.15 -10.40 -1.35
N VAL A 116 12.65 -11.63 -1.20
CA VAL A 116 11.67 -12.22 -2.12
C VAL A 116 10.35 -11.44 -2.06
N THR A 117 9.82 -11.13 -0.88
CA THR A 117 8.58 -10.35 -0.73
C THR A 117 8.71 -8.97 -1.37
N THR A 118 9.85 -8.29 -1.16
CA THR A 118 10.12 -6.98 -1.76
C THR A 118 10.19 -7.06 -3.28
N LEU A 119 10.92 -8.05 -3.81
CA LEU A 119 11.06 -8.25 -5.25
C LEU A 119 9.70 -8.57 -5.91
N VAL A 120 8.91 -9.46 -5.31
CA VAL A 120 7.57 -9.80 -5.79
C VAL A 120 6.67 -8.57 -5.76
N ALA A 121 6.68 -7.78 -4.68
CA ALA A 121 5.90 -6.56 -4.58
C ALA A 121 6.29 -5.52 -5.65
N LEU A 122 7.58 -5.34 -5.93
CA LEU A 122 8.05 -4.46 -7.00
C LEU A 122 7.57 -4.93 -8.38
N ILE A 123 7.67 -6.23 -8.67
CA ILE A 123 7.19 -6.81 -9.94
C ILE A 123 5.68 -6.59 -10.08
N LEU A 124 4.91 -6.84 -9.02
CA LEU A 124 3.46 -6.60 -9.01
C LEU A 124 3.12 -5.13 -9.25
N SER A 125 3.90 -4.18 -8.70
CA SER A 125 3.72 -2.75 -8.99
C SER A 125 4.04 -2.38 -10.43
N VAL A 126 5.06 -2.99 -11.05
CA VAL A 126 5.34 -2.81 -12.48
C VAL A 126 4.18 -3.34 -13.33
N ILE A 127 3.62 -4.50 -12.98
CA ILE A 127 2.43 -5.04 -13.67
C ILE A 127 1.22 -4.12 -13.47
N ALA A 128 0.98 -3.69 -12.23
CA ALA A 128 -0.14 -2.81 -11.88
C ALA A 128 -0.08 -1.44 -12.56
N THR A 129 1.12 -0.99 -12.95
CA THR A 129 1.31 0.23 -13.75
C THR A 129 0.51 0.18 -15.06
N LEU A 130 0.40 -0.99 -15.69
CA LEU A 130 -0.37 -1.17 -16.93
C LEU A 130 -1.87 -1.05 -16.67
N GLY A 131 -2.36 -1.68 -15.60
CA GLY A 131 -3.77 -1.56 -15.19
C GLY A 131 -4.13 -0.11 -14.83
N LEU A 132 -3.27 0.57 -14.05
CA LEU A 132 -3.45 1.98 -13.71
C LEU A 132 -3.34 2.90 -14.93
N HIS A 133 -2.50 2.58 -15.92
CA HIS A 133 -2.46 3.33 -17.17
C HIS A 133 -3.81 3.29 -17.88
N VAL A 134 -4.40 2.10 -18.02
CA VAL A 134 -5.74 1.95 -18.61
C VAL A 134 -6.78 2.72 -17.79
N ILE A 135 -6.73 2.63 -16.46
CA ILE A 135 -7.64 3.40 -15.60
C ILE A 135 -7.48 4.91 -15.83
N LEU A 136 -6.26 5.46 -15.86
CA LEU A 136 -6.04 6.89 -16.12
C LEU A 136 -6.60 7.31 -17.48
N VAL A 137 -6.42 6.50 -18.53
CA VAL A 137 -7.01 6.75 -19.86
C VAL A 137 -8.53 6.78 -19.79
N LEU A 138 -9.16 5.81 -19.10
CA LEU A 138 -10.61 5.76 -18.92
C LEU A 138 -11.14 6.98 -18.15
N PHE A 139 -10.33 7.55 -17.27
CA PHE A 139 -10.63 8.79 -16.52
C PHE A 139 -10.24 10.07 -17.28
N GLY A 140 -9.90 9.98 -18.57
CA GLY A 140 -9.70 11.14 -19.46
C GLY A 140 -8.24 11.49 -19.75
N ALA A 141 -7.27 10.65 -19.38
CA ALA A 141 -5.89 10.84 -19.82
C ALA A 141 -5.76 10.64 -21.35
N PRO A 142 -4.83 11.35 -22.01
CA PRO A 142 -4.57 11.16 -23.43
C PRO A 142 -4.24 9.70 -23.78
N PHE A 143 -4.99 9.12 -24.72
CA PHE A 143 -4.86 7.71 -25.12
C PHE A 143 -3.73 7.48 -26.14
N LEU A 144 -3.71 8.27 -27.23
CA LEU A 144 -2.74 8.11 -28.33
C LEU A 144 -1.59 9.11 -28.25
N THR A 145 -1.85 10.29 -27.67
CA THR A 145 -0.81 11.30 -27.42
C THR A 145 -0.31 11.14 -25.99
N HIS A 146 0.94 11.52 -25.71
CA HIS A 146 1.49 11.50 -24.34
C HIS A 146 1.47 10.12 -23.63
N VAL A 147 1.52 9.00 -24.36
CA VAL A 147 1.53 7.64 -23.80
C VAL A 147 2.60 7.47 -22.71
N SER A 148 3.83 7.92 -22.97
CA SER A 148 4.94 7.87 -21.99
C SER A 148 4.64 8.68 -20.73
N HIS A 149 3.95 9.81 -20.85
CA HIS A 149 3.59 10.64 -19.71
C HIS A 149 2.59 9.91 -18.81
N THR A 150 1.54 9.36 -19.42
CA THR A 150 0.49 8.61 -18.71
C THR A 150 1.05 7.34 -18.08
N LEU A 151 1.91 6.60 -18.78
CA LEU A 151 2.56 5.39 -18.27
C LEU A 151 3.51 5.68 -17.09
N LEU A 152 4.31 6.74 -17.17
CA LEU A 152 5.19 7.15 -16.08
C LEU A 152 4.40 7.70 -14.88
N CYS A 153 3.30 8.43 -15.14
CA CYS A 153 2.39 8.89 -14.09
C CYS A 153 1.73 7.71 -13.36
N SER A 154 1.24 6.71 -14.09
CA SER A 154 0.67 5.49 -13.49
C SER A 154 1.73 4.70 -12.73
N ALA A 155 2.99 4.71 -13.17
CA ALA A 155 4.09 4.06 -12.46
C ALA A 155 4.36 4.74 -11.09
N HIS A 156 4.36 6.07 -11.03
CA HIS A 156 4.47 6.80 -9.76
C HIS A 156 3.32 6.45 -8.80
N LEU A 157 2.09 6.40 -9.31
CA LEU A 157 0.93 5.99 -8.52
C LEU A 157 1.06 4.52 -8.05
N ALA A 158 1.53 3.61 -8.89
CA ALA A 158 1.73 2.21 -8.53
C ALA A 158 2.80 2.03 -7.44
N VAL A 159 3.93 2.74 -7.57
CA VAL A 159 5.05 2.68 -6.62
C VAL A 159 4.69 3.34 -5.28
N LEU A 160 3.93 4.42 -5.27
CA LEU A 160 3.51 5.06 -4.03
C LEU A 160 2.34 4.32 -3.37
N GLY A 161 1.26 4.07 -4.11
CA GLY A 161 0.00 3.57 -3.57
C GLY A 161 -0.09 2.04 -3.48
N LEU A 162 0.35 1.29 -4.50
CA LEU A 162 0.13 -0.16 -4.56
C LEU A 162 1.29 -0.98 -4.02
N PHE A 163 2.54 -0.53 -4.20
CA PHE A 163 3.71 -1.26 -3.72
C PHE A 163 3.66 -1.57 -2.21
N PRO A 164 3.35 -0.62 -1.30
CA PRO A 164 3.27 -0.93 0.13
C PRO A 164 2.16 -1.95 0.47
N LEU A 165 1.08 -1.98 -0.31
CA LEU A 165 -0.01 -2.94 -0.15
C LEU A 165 0.38 -4.33 -0.63
N PHE A 166 1.03 -4.44 -1.80
CA PHE A 166 1.58 -5.72 -2.26
C PHE A 166 2.61 -6.28 -1.27
N TYR A 167 3.47 -5.42 -0.72
CA TYR A 167 4.46 -5.84 0.27
C TYR A 167 3.85 -6.36 1.57
N THR A 168 2.78 -5.73 2.07
CA THR A 168 2.18 -6.06 3.37
C THR A 168 1.11 -7.15 3.32
N ARG A 169 0.29 -7.15 2.27
CA ARG A 169 -0.92 -7.99 2.12
C ARG A 169 -0.77 -9.05 1.01
N GLY A 170 0.26 -8.94 0.17
CA GLY A 170 0.48 -9.88 -0.92
C GLY A 170 -0.65 -9.85 -1.94
N VAL A 171 -1.09 -11.04 -2.38
CA VAL A 171 -2.15 -11.23 -3.40
C VAL A 171 -3.38 -11.97 -2.85
N SER A 172 -3.64 -11.82 -1.54
CA SER A 172 -4.81 -12.41 -0.88
C SER A 172 -6.12 -11.82 -1.42
N SER A 173 -6.97 -12.63 -2.07
CA SER A 173 -8.23 -12.16 -2.66
C SER A 173 -9.13 -11.47 -1.64
N LYS A 174 -9.12 -11.95 -0.38
CA LYS A 174 -9.89 -11.36 0.70
C LYS A 174 -9.43 -9.93 1.01
N ASP A 175 -8.13 -9.75 1.23
CA ASP A 175 -7.56 -8.44 1.59
C ASP A 175 -7.80 -7.42 0.46
N TRP A 176 -7.65 -7.86 -0.80
CA TRP A 176 -7.90 -7.02 -1.97
C TRP A 176 -9.38 -6.67 -2.14
N LEU A 177 -10.30 -7.61 -1.85
CA LEU A 177 -11.74 -7.32 -1.88
C LEU A 177 -12.11 -6.30 -0.80
N GLU A 178 -11.55 -6.40 0.41
CA GLU A 178 -11.76 -5.42 1.47
C GLU A 178 -11.17 -4.04 1.10
N ILE A 179 -9.99 -3.98 0.47
CA ILE A 179 -9.39 -2.73 -0.02
C ILE A 179 -10.26 -2.09 -1.10
N LEU A 180 -10.67 -2.86 -2.11
CA LEU A 180 -11.44 -2.37 -3.25
C LEU A 180 -12.86 -1.95 -2.85
N SER A 181 -13.44 -2.60 -1.84
CA SER A 181 -14.75 -2.22 -1.28
C SER A 181 -14.66 -1.11 -0.22
N ALA A 182 -13.47 -0.55 0.03
CA ALA A 182 -13.20 0.41 1.10
C ALA A 182 -13.58 -0.08 2.53
N ALA A 183 -13.73 -1.40 2.71
CA ALA A 183 -14.04 -2.03 3.97
C ALA A 183 -12.79 -2.37 4.81
N ALA A 184 -11.60 -2.37 4.19
CA ALA A 184 -10.35 -2.65 4.88
C ALA A 184 -10.09 -1.61 6.00
N PRO A 185 -9.57 -2.04 7.16
CA PRO A 185 -9.21 -1.10 8.21
C PRO A 185 -8.07 -0.20 7.74
N SER A 186 -8.19 1.09 8.09
CA SER A 186 -7.25 2.12 7.69
C SER A 186 -5.87 1.91 8.32
N ASP A 187 -4.83 2.00 7.50
CA ASP A 187 -3.42 2.02 7.90
C ASP A 187 -2.63 2.95 6.97
N GLU A 188 -1.30 3.02 7.15
CA GLU A 188 -0.45 3.91 6.34
C GLU A 188 -0.44 3.54 4.85
N ALA A 189 -0.50 2.25 4.52
CA ALA A 189 -0.45 1.79 3.14
C ALA A 189 -1.78 2.05 2.43
N PHE A 190 -2.90 1.67 3.06
CA PHE A 190 -4.23 1.90 2.50
C PHE A 190 -4.59 3.37 2.47
N GLY A 191 -4.31 4.12 3.55
CA GLY A 191 -4.49 5.58 3.58
C GLY A 191 -3.65 6.27 2.50
N GLY A 192 -2.40 5.84 2.30
CA GLY A 192 -1.54 6.32 1.23
C GLY A 192 -2.14 6.10 -0.17
N LEU A 193 -2.67 4.91 -0.46
CA LEU A 193 -3.34 4.61 -1.73
C LEU A 193 -4.56 5.52 -1.94
N VAL A 194 -5.48 5.57 -0.96
CA VAL A 194 -6.70 6.38 -1.04
C VAL A 194 -6.35 7.85 -1.23
N GLY A 195 -5.41 8.35 -0.45
CA GLY A 195 -4.91 9.72 -0.56
C GLY A 195 -4.30 10.00 -1.93
N ALA A 196 -3.47 9.10 -2.47
CA ALA A 196 -2.87 9.25 -3.79
C ALA A 196 -3.93 9.30 -4.91
N CYS A 197 -4.95 8.43 -4.85
CA CYS A 197 -6.05 8.40 -5.82
C CYS A 197 -6.91 9.68 -5.75
N LEU A 198 -7.33 10.09 -4.55
CA LEU A 198 -8.09 11.32 -4.34
C LEU A 198 -7.27 12.55 -4.76
N GLY A 199 -5.98 12.55 -4.42
CA GLY A 199 -5.05 13.59 -4.83
C GLY A 199 -4.90 13.66 -6.34
N ALA A 200 -4.71 12.53 -7.04
CA ALA A 200 -4.67 12.47 -8.49
C ALA A 200 -5.93 13.05 -9.13
N TRP A 201 -7.10 12.69 -8.59
CA TRP A 201 -8.39 13.19 -9.06
C TRP A 201 -8.53 14.70 -8.85
N LEU A 202 -8.19 15.22 -7.67
CA LEU A 202 -8.15 16.67 -7.41
C LEU A 202 -7.11 17.40 -8.28
N GLY A 203 -5.99 16.74 -8.58
CA GLY A 203 -4.97 17.23 -9.49
C GLY A 203 -5.45 17.38 -10.94
N ALA A 204 -6.58 16.78 -11.32
CA ALA A 204 -7.18 16.99 -12.64
C ALA A 204 -7.93 18.32 -12.73
N VAL A 205 -8.40 18.88 -11.61
CA VAL A 205 -9.22 20.10 -11.57
C VAL A 205 -8.52 21.33 -12.20
N PRO A 206 -7.20 21.56 -12.01
CA PRO A 206 -6.54 22.71 -12.65
C PRO A 206 -6.33 22.55 -14.16
N ILE A 207 -6.45 21.35 -14.73
CA ILE A 207 -6.15 21.11 -16.16
C ILE A 207 -7.15 21.84 -17.07
N PRO A 208 -8.49 21.77 -16.89
CA PRO A 208 -9.43 22.49 -17.75
C PRO A 208 -9.39 24.01 -17.62
N LEU A 209 -8.81 24.52 -16.53
CA LEU A 209 -8.67 25.96 -16.29
C LEU A 209 -7.52 26.55 -17.11
N ASP A 210 -6.65 25.70 -17.69
CA ASP A 210 -5.39 25.96 -18.39
C ASP A 210 -5.16 27.43 -18.74
N TRP A 211 -4.61 28.19 -17.79
CA TRP A 211 -4.27 29.61 -17.95
C TRP A 211 -2.96 29.79 -18.73
N ASP A 212 -2.74 28.95 -19.75
CA ASP A 212 -1.50 28.82 -20.53
C ASP A 212 -0.27 28.67 -19.62
N ARG A 213 -0.38 27.86 -18.55
CA ARG A 213 0.71 27.65 -17.60
C ARG A 213 1.32 26.27 -17.77
N GLU A 214 2.64 26.23 -17.96
CA GLU A 214 3.39 24.97 -18.12
C GLU A 214 3.15 23.96 -16.98
N TRP A 215 2.93 24.44 -15.75
CA TRP A 215 2.67 23.55 -14.60
C TRP A 215 1.27 22.92 -14.60
N GLN A 216 0.33 23.44 -15.40
CA GLN A 216 -1.05 22.90 -15.53
C GLN A 216 -1.14 21.77 -16.56
N LYS A 217 -0.09 21.58 -17.39
CA LYS A 217 -0.07 20.57 -18.43
C LYS A 217 -0.05 19.15 -17.87
N TRP A 218 -0.67 18.23 -18.60
CA TRP A 218 -0.60 16.80 -18.30
C TRP A 218 0.85 16.30 -18.31
N PRO A 219 1.31 15.52 -17.31
CA PRO A 219 0.63 15.01 -16.12
C PRO A 219 1.02 15.74 -14.82
N VAL A 220 1.56 16.97 -14.90
CA VAL A 220 2.25 17.65 -13.80
C VAL A 220 1.34 17.84 -12.58
N THR A 221 0.14 18.36 -12.78
CA THR A 221 -0.82 18.60 -11.68
C THR A 221 -1.34 17.31 -11.05
N ILE A 222 -1.50 16.25 -11.86
CA ILE A 222 -1.87 14.92 -11.38
C ILE A 222 -0.78 14.37 -10.47
N LEU A 223 0.49 14.51 -10.86
CA LEU A 223 1.62 14.12 -10.02
C LEU A 223 1.69 14.93 -8.72
N CYS A 224 1.46 16.25 -8.75
CA CYS A 224 1.33 17.05 -7.53
C CYS A 224 0.26 16.46 -6.61
N GLY A 225 -0.90 16.14 -7.18
CA GLY A 225 -2.01 15.50 -6.50
C GLY A 225 -1.62 14.15 -5.89
N ILE A 226 -1.02 13.25 -6.68
CA ILE A 226 -0.57 11.92 -6.24
C ILE A 226 0.37 12.04 -5.04
N TYR A 227 1.40 12.89 -5.12
CA TYR A 227 2.38 13.02 -4.05
C TYR A 227 1.78 13.68 -2.81
N ALA A 228 1.10 14.81 -2.95
CA ALA A 228 0.48 15.50 -1.81
C ALA A 228 -0.59 14.63 -1.14
N GLY A 229 -1.43 13.99 -1.94
CA GLY A 229 -2.47 13.08 -1.50
C GLY A 229 -1.91 11.84 -0.82
N TYR A 230 -0.87 11.20 -1.39
CA TYR A 230 -0.19 10.07 -0.77
C TYR A 230 0.35 10.42 0.61
N LEU A 231 1.04 11.56 0.74
CA LEU A 231 1.63 12.00 2.00
C LEU A 231 0.55 12.28 3.05
N ALA A 232 -0.50 13.02 2.68
CA ALA A 232 -1.63 13.30 3.56
C ALA A 232 -2.36 12.01 3.97
N GLY A 233 -2.68 11.15 3.01
CA GLY A 233 -3.37 9.89 3.24
C GLY A 233 -2.57 8.92 4.11
N LYS A 234 -1.26 8.80 3.88
CA LYS A 234 -0.35 8.03 4.74
C LYS A 234 -0.38 8.52 6.18
N LEU A 235 -0.25 9.84 6.38
CA LEU A 235 -0.25 10.44 7.71
C LEU A 235 -1.59 10.24 8.42
N LEU A 236 -2.71 10.53 7.76
CA LEU A 236 -4.05 10.36 8.32
C LEU A 236 -4.33 8.88 8.65
N GLY A 237 -4.03 7.97 7.73
CA GLY A 237 -4.19 6.53 7.88
C GLY A 237 -3.35 5.95 9.01
N GLY A 238 -2.15 6.48 9.23
CA GLY A 238 -1.24 6.05 10.29
C GLY A 238 -1.52 6.64 11.68
N THR A 239 -2.33 7.69 11.78
CA THR A 239 -2.51 8.44 13.04
C THR A 239 -3.97 8.60 13.43
N ILE A 240 -4.73 9.41 12.70
CA ILE A 240 -6.08 9.86 13.08
C ILE A 240 -7.13 8.76 12.87
N VAL A 241 -7.07 8.08 11.73
CA VAL A 241 -8.06 7.08 11.34
C VAL A 241 -7.54 5.66 11.45
N PHE A 242 -6.37 5.43 12.05
CA PHE A 242 -5.76 4.11 12.17
C PHE A 242 -6.74 3.07 12.75
N GLY A 243 -6.88 1.94 12.05
CA GLY A 243 -7.76 0.84 12.44
C GLY A 243 -9.25 1.08 12.20
N ARG A 244 -9.67 2.27 11.75
CA ARG A 244 -11.09 2.54 11.45
C ARG A 244 -11.47 1.91 10.11
N THR A 245 -12.64 1.29 10.09
CA THR A 245 -13.34 0.81 8.89
C THR A 245 -14.46 1.79 8.56
N PHE A 246 -14.71 2.02 7.28
CA PHE A 246 -15.78 2.90 6.81
C PHE A 246 -16.83 2.00 6.14
N ARG A 247 -17.68 1.36 6.94
CA ARG A 247 -18.77 0.49 6.51
C ARG A 247 -20.11 1.02 7.00
#